data_AF-T1ACN1-F1
#
_entry.id   AF-T1ACN1-F1
#
_cell.length_a   1.000
_cell.length_b   1.000
_cell.length_c   1.000
_cell.angle_alpha   90.00
_cell.angle_beta   90.00
_cell.angle_gamma   90.00
#
_symmetry.space_group_name_H-M   'P 1'
#
loop_
_entity.id
_entity.type
_entity.pdbx_description
1 polymer ?
#
loop_
_entity_poly.entity_id
_entity_poly.type
_entity_poly.pdbx_seq_one_letter_code
_entity_poly.pdbx_strand_id
1 'polypeptide(L)'
;SYPYDWVDFNSVSATASNYTASGTQYNKFGLTNDFEVILGGPGGGSQADLFAADANMSLQYWNSSTGSFRSVPAAYSYGGETGETVTGANVKWTTNATTGQPFGVVTGGAGFLYGLWNATTPSGMGTLNVHLTPSNEFIFLAINRTGNFSYEGEPYWAPQELNNGTFSLAPGAYNITVELAGYDPEQGSFTLNAGQTVTFSGAMTANSALGIYTPLYVWNNDQFAGISTSGNGTPGNPYQIFNTQPYLMPSVFGFFNDYTFPVYYSVFFWNTNASVVLSNMPAMTTSMPYLYFPTTNDLGYLLEGTSNVALVNSTQISGWFTSNVDNSFAANGAPFNGNYYGTFSVQLWNATKTLIANDTFRTQAAGLGLQGGTNNTVWGNTFVMVPEPAFSSVVTGAGIAPLNLSLGLQATESGDVIYNNYFATTTTASAPPFNLYTGAIQSNLEKWNITPTPASTVNYATDFPWFPLTGTIIHNGTQGGNFWWDYGTTSNPIGTRPYKEYNTTLGVDQIYYGGDDFPLIETNYTVT
;
A
#
# COMPACT_ATOMS: atom_id res chain seq x y z
N SER A 1 -24.74 -8.47 -9.51
CA SER A 1 -25.40 -8.91 -8.27
C SER A 1 -24.30 -9.32 -7.33
N TYR A 2 -24.14 -8.63 -6.21
CA TYR A 2 -23.06 -8.89 -5.27
C TYR A 2 -23.25 -10.26 -4.58
N PRO A 3 -22.17 -11.00 -4.31
CA PRO A 3 -22.20 -12.27 -3.60
C PRO A 3 -22.41 -11.97 -2.11
N TYR A 4 -23.65 -12.00 -1.66
CA TYR A 4 -23.96 -12.03 -0.24
C TYR A 4 -24.49 -13.41 0.11
N ASP A 5 -24.18 -13.88 1.31
CA ASP A 5 -24.85 -15.02 1.91
C ASP A 5 -26.35 -14.75 1.98
N TRP A 6 -27.13 -15.72 1.50
CA TRP A 6 -28.57 -15.65 1.55
C TRP A 6 -29.03 -16.20 2.88
N VAL A 7 -29.51 -15.29 3.73
CA VAL A 7 -30.26 -15.68 4.92
C VAL A 7 -31.73 -15.82 4.53
N ASP A 8 -32.19 -17.06 4.37
CA ASP A 8 -33.61 -17.35 4.13
C ASP A 8 -34.40 -17.31 5.44
N PHE A 9 -35.14 -16.22 5.64
CA PHE A 9 -36.10 -16.08 6.73
C PHE A 9 -37.38 -16.86 6.39
N ASN A 10 -37.41 -18.15 6.74
CA ASN A 10 -38.54 -19.04 6.47
C ASN A 10 -39.73 -18.86 7.44
N SER A 11 -40.15 -17.62 7.74
CA SER A 11 -41.27 -17.36 8.66
C SER A 11 -42.47 -16.70 7.99
N VAL A 12 -43.68 -17.18 8.32
CA VAL A 12 -44.99 -16.64 7.90
C VAL A 12 -45.65 -15.79 9.02
N SER A 13 -45.02 -15.67 10.18
CA SER A 13 -45.44 -14.82 11.31
C SER A 13 -44.29 -14.65 12.33
N ALA A 14 -44.33 -13.58 13.13
CA ALA A 14 -43.31 -13.14 14.09
C ALA A 14 -42.98 -14.17 15.19
N THR A 15 -42.27 -15.23 14.80
CA THR A 15 -41.65 -16.25 15.66
C THR A 15 -40.18 -16.34 15.28
N ALA A 16 -39.31 -16.71 16.23
CA ALA A 16 -37.87 -16.80 16.02
C ALA A 16 -37.55 -17.63 14.75
N SER A 17 -36.83 -17.03 13.80
CA SER A 17 -36.48 -17.71 12.55
C SER A 17 -35.34 -18.70 12.81
N ASN A 18 -35.44 -19.87 12.19
CA ASN A 18 -34.33 -20.82 12.13
C ASN A 18 -33.39 -20.39 11.01
N TYR A 19 -32.11 -20.20 11.33
CA TYR A 19 -31.05 -20.00 10.35
C TYR A 19 -30.41 -21.37 10.05
N THR A 20 -30.15 -21.67 8.78
CA THR A 20 -29.49 -22.91 8.37
C THR A 20 -28.27 -22.57 7.54
N ALA A 21 -27.09 -22.93 8.04
CA ALA A 21 -25.87 -23.04 7.24
C ALA A 21 -25.54 -24.53 7.07
N SER A 22 -25.14 -24.91 5.87
CA SER A 22 -24.60 -26.21 5.55
C SER A 22 -23.17 -26.03 5.03
N GLY A 23 -22.18 -26.14 5.92
CA GLY A 23 -20.74 -26.08 5.59
C GLY A 23 -20.24 -27.23 4.71
N THR A 24 -21.12 -27.84 3.92
CA THR A 24 -20.88 -28.94 2.97
C THR A 24 -21.65 -28.78 1.66
N GLN A 25 -22.53 -27.77 1.54
CA GLN A 25 -23.33 -27.52 0.34
C GLN A 25 -22.97 -26.17 -0.24
N TYR A 26 -22.98 -26.07 -1.56
CA TYR A 26 -22.87 -24.79 -2.26
C TYR A 26 -24.26 -24.17 -2.48
N ASN A 27 -24.35 -22.84 -2.44
CA ASN A 27 -25.52 -22.09 -2.86
C ASN A 27 -25.69 -22.15 -4.40
N LYS A 28 -26.79 -21.59 -4.91
CA LYS A 28 -27.12 -21.60 -6.35
C LYS A 28 -26.08 -20.88 -7.25
N PHE A 29 -25.14 -20.15 -6.67
CA PHE A 29 -24.04 -19.47 -7.35
C PHE A 29 -22.70 -20.22 -7.24
N GLY A 30 -22.67 -21.38 -6.57
CA GLY A 30 -21.45 -22.19 -6.39
C GLY A 30 -20.57 -21.76 -5.21
N LEU A 31 -21.08 -20.90 -4.33
CA LEU A 31 -20.41 -20.40 -3.12
C LEU A 31 -20.78 -21.25 -1.89
N THR A 32 -19.96 -21.34 -0.85
CA THR A 32 -20.30 -22.18 0.32
C THR A 32 -21.53 -21.66 1.07
N ASN A 33 -22.34 -22.57 1.64
CA ASN A 33 -23.46 -22.21 2.53
C ASN A 33 -23.00 -22.28 4.00
N ASP A 34 -22.04 -21.48 4.42
CA ASP A 34 -21.46 -21.55 5.76
C ASP A 34 -21.77 -20.32 6.62
N PHE A 35 -21.11 -20.24 7.78
CA PHE A 35 -21.11 -19.06 8.63
C PHE A 35 -19.66 -18.66 8.82
N GLU A 36 -19.36 -17.42 8.49
CA GLU A 36 -18.01 -16.90 8.56
C GLU A 36 -17.87 -15.89 9.70
N VAL A 37 -16.68 -15.86 10.29
CA VAL A 37 -16.24 -14.74 11.14
C VAL A 37 -15.01 -14.17 10.47
N ILE A 38 -15.12 -12.91 10.08
CA ILE A 38 -14.03 -12.24 9.39
C ILE A 38 -13.20 -11.45 10.39
N LEU A 39 -11.89 -11.53 10.22
CA LEU A 39 -11.01 -10.44 10.58
C LEU A 39 -11.04 -9.50 9.38
N GLY A 40 -11.02 -8.19 9.58
CA GLY A 40 -11.13 -7.23 8.49
C GLY A 40 -10.77 -5.83 8.92
N GLY A 41 -10.69 -4.93 7.92
CA GLY A 41 -10.52 -3.49 8.13
C GLY A 41 -11.79 -2.82 8.67
N PRO A 42 -11.87 -1.48 8.66
CA PRO A 42 -13.01 -0.72 9.20
C PRO A 42 -14.37 -0.93 8.46
N GLY A 43 -14.48 -1.95 7.60
CA GLY A 43 -15.66 -2.33 6.82
C GLY A 43 -15.62 -1.81 5.37
N GLY A 44 -16.68 -2.09 4.61
CA GLY A 44 -16.92 -1.49 3.30
C GLY A 44 -16.06 -2.06 2.17
N GLY A 45 -15.56 -3.30 2.32
CA GLY A 45 -14.64 -3.89 1.36
C GLY A 45 -13.17 -3.53 1.58
N SER A 46 -12.82 -3.08 2.78
CA SER A 46 -11.43 -2.76 3.10
C SER A 46 -10.54 -4.01 3.14
N GLN A 47 -9.31 -3.84 2.67
CA GLN A 47 -8.20 -4.76 2.93
C GLN A 47 -7.57 -4.44 4.28
N ALA A 48 -7.25 -5.45 5.07
CA ALA A 48 -6.32 -5.30 6.19
C ALA A 48 -5.13 -6.25 6.04
N ASP A 49 -3.94 -5.71 6.10
CA ASP A 49 -2.71 -6.51 6.10
C ASP A 49 -2.24 -6.64 7.54
N LEU A 50 -2.29 -7.87 8.07
CA LEU A 50 -1.94 -8.17 9.44
C LEU A 50 -0.47 -8.59 9.53
N PHE A 51 0.34 -7.71 10.12
CA PHE A 51 1.76 -7.96 10.34
C PHE A 51 2.02 -8.80 11.59
N ALA A 52 1.24 -8.53 12.64
CA ALA A 52 1.09 -9.41 13.78
C ALA A 52 -0.34 -9.43 14.28
N ALA A 53 -0.65 -10.54 14.94
CA ALA A 53 -1.89 -10.72 15.67
C ALA A 53 -1.59 -11.55 16.93
N ASP A 54 -2.28 -11.18 18.00
CA ASP A 54 -2.41 -11.99 19.21
C ASP A 54 -3.87 -11.94 19.63
N ALA A 55 -4.69 -12.72 18.93
CA ALA A 55 -6.13 -12.73 19.13
C ALA A 55 -6.67 -14.15 19.19
N ASN A 56 -7.74 -14.33 19.96
CA ASN A 56 -8.52 -15.56 19.96
C ASN A 56 -9.88 -15.30 19.33
N MET A 57 -10.32 -16.19 18.45
CA MET A 57 -11.61 -16.09 17.78
C MET A 57 -12.43 -17.37 17.96
N SER A 58 -13.73 -17.24 18.16
CA SER A 58 -14.63 -18.39 18.30
C SER A 58 -15.99 -18.08 17.69
N LEU A 59 -16.49 -19.01 16.87
CA LEU A 59 -17.86 -19.00 16.38
C LEU A 59 -18.68 -20.02 17.19
N GLN A 60 -19.74 -19.55 17.85
CA GLN A 60 -20.59 -20.34 18.72
C GLN A 60 -22.08 -20.18 18.39
N TYR A 61 -22.86 -21.23 18.60
CA TYR A 61 -24.31 -21.23 18.46
C TYR A 61 -24.98 -21.55 19.79
N TRP A 62 -26.18 -21.00 20.02
CA TRP A 62 -26.97 -21.30 21.21
C TRP A 62 -27.58 -22.69 21.11
N ASN A 63 -27.22 -23.59 22.04
CA ASN A 63 -27.80 -24.92 22.13
C ASN A 63 -28.88 -24.94 23.21
N SER A 64 -30.15 -24.93 22.77
CA SER A 64 -31.32 -24.90 23.65
C SER A 64 -31.44 -26.11 24.57
N SER A 65 -31.00 -27.30 24.13
CA SER A 65 -31.01 -28.52 24.95
C SER A 65 -30.05 -28.43 26.13
N THR A 66 -28.92 -27.74 25.96
CA THR A 66 -27.92 -27.56 27.01
C THR A 66 -27.97 -26.19 27.70
N GLY A 67 -28.88 -25.31 27.28
CA GLY A 67 -29.02 -23.95 27.81
C GLY A 67 -27.73 -23.12 27.78
N SER A 68 -26.85 -23.34 26.81
CA SER A 68 -25.53 -22.72 26.74
C SER A 68 -25.03 -22.60 25.31
N PHE A 69 -24.10 -21.67 25.07
CA PHE A 69 -23.38 -21.56 23.80
C PHE A 69 -22.42 -22.73 23.60
N ARG A 70 -22.36 -23.24 22.37
CA ARG A 70 -21.49 -24.34 21.93
C ARG A 70 -20.75 -23.91 20.66
N SER A 71 -19.49 -24.34 20.53
CA SER A 71 -18.72 -24.10 19.32
C SER A 71 -19.33 -24.82 18.14
N VAL A 72 -19.17 -24.26 16.94
CA VAL A 72 -19.58 -24.94 15.72
C VAL A 72 -18.90 -26.32 15.61
N PRO A 73 -19.58 -27.35 15.06
CA PRO A 73 -19.05 -28.71 15.06
C PRO A 73 -17.72 -28.86 14.30
N ALA A 74 -17.52 -28.06 13.26
CA ALA A 74 -16.30 -28.02 12.45
C ALA A 74 -16.07 -26.59 11.91
N ALA A 75 -14.82 -26.24 11.57
CA ALA A 75 -14.46 -24.93 10.98
C ALA A 75 -13.23 -25.02 10.06
N TYR A 76 -13.09 -24.05 9.16
CA TYR A 76 -11.91 -23.82 8.32
C TYR A 76 -11.21 -22.50 8.72
N SER A 77 -9.97 -22.31 8.28
CA SER A 77 -9.12 -21.15 8.62
C SER A 77 -9.56 -19.84 7.96
N TYR A 78 -10.22 -19.90 6.80
CA TYR A 78 -10.90 -18.78 6.14
C TYR A 78 -11.98 -19.32 5.18
N GLY A 79 -12.85 -18.44 4.70
CA GLY A 79 -13.83 -18.72 3.65
C GLY A 79 -13.71 -17.74 2.47
N GLY A 80 -14.66 -17.75 1.54
CA GLY A 80 -14.48 -17.16 0.20
C GLY A 80 -15.41 -16.00 -0.15
N GLU A 81 -16.30 -15.60 0.76
CA GLU A 81 -17.49 -14.80 0.43
C GLU A 81 -17.57 -13.46 1.18
N THR A 82 -16.43 -12.91 1.58
CA THR A 82 -16.36 -11.70 2.40
C THR A 82 -16.06 -10.50 1.53
N GLY A 83 -16.83 -9.42 1.70
CA GLY A 83 -16.54 -8.16 1.00
C GLY A 83 -15.18 -7.61 1.42
N GLU A 84 -14.79 -7.78 2.67
CA GLU A 84 -13.49 -7.38 3.21
C GLU A 84 -12.44 -8.48 3.02
N THR A 85 -11.18 -8.09 2.84
CA THR A 85 -10.07 -9.02 2.61
C THR A 85 -8.99 -8.85 3.67
N VAL A 86 -8.32 -9.94 4.07
CA VAL A 86 -7.19 -9.88 5.01
C VAL A 86 -6.02 -10.70 4.50
N THR A 87 -4.81 -10.11 4.55
CA THR A 87 -3.56 -10.86 4.32
C THR A 87 -2.72 -10.90 5.60
N GLY A 88 -1.75 -11.83 5.65
CA GLY A 88 -0.85 -11.97 6.79
C GLY A 88 -1.46 -12.60 8.05
N ALA A 89 -2.71 -13.04 8.00
CA ALA A 89 -3.37 -13.75 9.09
C ALA A 89 -3.16 -15.27 8.98
N ASN A 90 -2.65 -15.89 10.05
CA ASN A 90 -2.60 -17.33 10.21
C ASN A 90 -3.47 -17.75 11.41
N VAL A 91 -4.36 -18.71 11.21
CA VAL A 91 -5.27 -19.19 12.26
C VAL A 91 -4.93 -20.63 12.61
N LYS A 92 -4.35 -20.86 13.78
CA LYS A 92 -4.35 -22.20 14.40
C LYS A 92 -5.57 -22.36 15.28
N TRP A 93 -5.80 -23.55 15.81
CA TRP A 93 -6.82 -23.75 16.85
C TRP A 93 -6.27 -24.52 18.04
N THR A 94 -6.92 -24.32 19.18
CA THR A 94 -6.70 -25.09 20.40
C THR A 94 -8.03 -25.29 21.11
N THR A 95 -8.03 -25.98 22.25
CA THR A 95 -9.22 -26.20 23.07
C THR A 95 -9.15 -25.43 24.38
N ASN A 96 -10.29 -24.91 24.82
CA ASN A 96 -10.42 -24.36 26.15
C ASN A 96 -10.32 -25.47 27.18
N ALA A 97 -9.35 -25.38 28.09
CA ALA A 97 -9.08 -26.41 29.09
C ALA A 97 -10.27 -26.70 30.02
N THR A 98 -11.14 -25.71 30.26
CA THR A 98 -12.29 -25.82 31.17
C THR A 98 -13.52 -26.37 30.47
N THR A 99 -13.82 -25.88 29.26
CA THR A 99 -15.07 -26.20 28.56
C THR A 99 -14.91 -27.28 27.48
N GLY A 100 -13.67 -27.63 27.12
CA GLY A 100 -13.34 -28.52 26.00
C GLY A 100 -13.70 -27.94 24.62
N GLN A 101 -14.18 -26.70 24.57
CA GLN A 101 -14.64 -26.05 23.35
C GLN A 101 -13.45 -25.57 22.52
N PRO A 102 -13.38 -25.87 21.20
CA PRO A 102 -12.32 -25.36 20.34
C PRO A 102 -12.46 -23.86 20.08
N PHE A 103 -11.34 -23.18 19.88
CA PHE A 103 -11.27 -21.79 19.42
C PHE A 103 -10.04 -21.58 18.55
N GLY A 104 -10.12 -20.61 17.64
CA GLY A 104 -9.02 -20.17 16.79
C GLY A 104 -8.08 -19.23 17.55
N VAL A 105 -6.78 -19.37 17.31
CA VAL A 105 -5.73 -18.45 17.74
C VAL A 105 -5.14 -17.84 16.48
N VAL A 106 -5.28 -16.53 16.35
CA VAL A 106 -4.83 -15.73 15.22
C VAL A 106 -3.42 -15.23 15.52
N THR A 107 -2.52 -15.47 14.59
CA THR A 107 -1.12 -15.02 14.61
C THR A 107 -0.74 -14.41 13.26
N GLY A 108 0.35 -13.66 13.19
CA GLY A 108 0.94 -13.25 11.92
C GLY A 108 1.49 -14.46 11.14
N GLY A 109 1.26 -14.53 9.83
CA GLY A 109 1.82 -15.57 8.98
C GLY A 109 1.05 -15.82 7.68
N ALA A 110 1.53 -16.80 6.92
CA ALA A 110 0.89 -17.25 5.69
C ALA A 110 -0.49 -17.86 5.97
N GLY A 111 -1.53 -17.30 5.36
CA GLY A 111 -2.91 -17.74 5.52
C GLY A 111 -3.27 -18.85 4.53
N PHE A 112 -3.14 -20.12 4.92
CA PHE A 112 -3.55 -21.26 4.09
C PHE A 112 -4.99 -21.70 4.39
N LEU A 113 -5.70 -22.21 3.38
CA LEU A 113 -6.95 -22.91 3.60
C LEU A 113 -6.68 -24.30 4.19
N TYR A 114 -7.12 -24.53 5.42
CA TYR A 114 -7.12 -25.84 6.04
C TYR A 114 -8.23 -25.96 7.08
N GLY A 115 -8.61 -27.20 7.40
CA GLY A 115 -9.55 -27.45 8.48
C GLY A 115 -8.93 -27.17 9.84
N LEU A 116 -9.68 -26.48 10.69
CA LEU A 116 -9.33 -26.24 12.09
C LEU A 116 -9.71 -27.48 12.92
N TRP A 117 -10.83 -27.44 13.65
CA TRP A 117 -11.34 -28.60 14.39
C TRP A 117 -12.37 -29.37 13.56
N ASN A 118 -12.29 -30.71 13.61
CA ASN A 118 -13.25 -31.65 13.01
C ASN A 118 -13.56 -31.48 11.51
N ALA A 119 -12.88 -30.57 10.81
CA ALA A 119 -13.05 -30.33 9.37
C ALA A 119 -12.14 -31.23 8.52
N THR A 120 -10.89 -31.45 8.94
CA THR A 120 -9.92 -32.28 8.21
C THR A 120 -9.05 -33.14 9.14
N THR A 121 -8.48 -34.21 8.60
CA THR A 121 -7.46 -35.05 9.26
C THR A 121 -6.15 -35.04 8.45
N PRO A 122 -4.97 -35.12 9.10
CA PRO A 122 -4.72 -35.21 10.54
C PRO A 122 -5.00 -33.90 11.29
N SER A 123 -5.41 -34.01 12.57
CA SER A 123 -5.70 -32.87 13.44
C SER A 123 -4.44 -32.31 14.10
N GLY A 124 -4.47 -31.02 14.43
CA GLY A 124 -3.37 -30.31 15.10
C GLY A 124 -2.50 -29.51 14.13
N MET A 125 -1.52 -28.79 14.67
CA MET A 125 -0.65 -27.88 13.93
C MET A 125 0.81 -28.19 14.26
N GLY A 126 1.71 -27.97 13.31
CA GLY A 126 3.14 -27.89 13.54
C GLY A 126 3.62 -26.43 13.60
N THR A 127 4.89 -26.25 13.91
CA THR A 127 5.55 -24.94 14.01
C THR A 127 6.71 -24.86 13.03
N LEU A 128 6.74 -23.82 12.19
CA LEU A 128 7.87 -23.44 11.38
C LEU A 128 8.54 -22.20 12.00
N ASN A 129 9.82 -22.31 12.32
CA ASN A 129 10.65 -21.18 12.71
C ASN A 129 11.58 -20.80 11.55
N VAL A 130 11.56 -19.55 11.10
CA VAL A 130 12.41 -19.05 10.02
C VAL A 130 13.37 -18.01 10.59
N HIS A 131 14.65 -18.35 10.72
CA HIS A 131 15.69 -17.49 11.29
C HIS A 131 16.81 -17.19 10.30
N LEU A 132 16.71 -16.08 9.56
CA LEU A 132 17.74 -15.67 8.60
C LEU A 132 18.40 -14.36 9.01
N THR A 133 19.57 -14.11 8.43
CA THR A 133 20.28 -12.84 8.60
C THR A 133 20.65 -12.29 7.22
N PRO A 134 20.30 -11.04 6.91
CA PRO A 134 19.49 -10.10 7.72
C PRO A 134 18.02 -10.56 7.89
N SER A 135 17.26 -9.89 8.77
CA SER A 135 15.88 -10.27 9.18
C SER A 135 14.79 -9.37 8.56
N ASN A 136 14.94 -9.04 7.27
CA ASN A 136 14.08 -8.12 6.50
C ASN A 136 13.40 -8.83 5.32
N GLU A 137 13.43 -10.15 5.31
CA GLU A 137 13.06 -10.97 4.18
C GLU A 137 11.56 -11.08 3.94
N PHE A 138 11.19 -11.31 2.68
CA PHE A 138 9.89 -11.82 2.30
C PHE A 138 9.92 -13.34 2.33
N ILE A 139 8.99 -13.95 3.07
CA ILE A 139 8.87 -15.40 3.20
C ILE A 139 7.61 -15.84 2.47
N PHE A 140 7.79 -16.69 1.47
CA PHE A 140 6.71 -17.33 0.71
C PHE A 140 6.67 -18.82 1.00
N LEU A 141 5.47 -19.31 1.29
CA LEU A 141 5.23 -20.72 1.56
C LEU A 141 4.19 -21.29 0.58
N ALA A 142 4.41 -22.52 0.12
CA ALA A 142 3.49 -23.23 -0.77
C ALA A 142 3.34 -24.70 -0.34
N ILE A 143 2.14 -25.28 -0.48
CA ILE A 143 1.85 -26.68 -0.17
C ILE A 143 2.18 -27.56 -1.40
N ASN A 144 2.99 -28.61 -1.19
CA ASN A 144 3.16 -29.77 -2.07
C ASN A 144 3.45 -29.42 -3.55
N ARG A 145 4.45 -28.59 -3.84
CA ARG A 145 4.90 -28.31 -5.21
C ARG A 145 6.20 -29.05 -5.55
N THR A 146 6.11 -29.90 -6.56
CA THR A 146 7.25 -30.63 -7.15
C THR A 146 7.83 -29.84 -8.34
N GLY A 147 8.44 -28.69 -8.09
CA GLY A 147 9.09 -27.91 -9.14
C GLY A 147 9.58 -26.54 -8.67
N ASN A 148 10.46 -25.92 -9.46
CA ASN A 148 10.81 -24.50 -9.31
C ASN A 148 9.52 -23.66 -9.26
N PHE A 149 9.49 -22.64 -8.39
CA PHE A 149 8.40 -21.67 -8.28
C PHE A 149 8.05 -21.08 -9.67
N SER A 150 7.12 -21.70 -10.40
CA SER A 150 6.44 -21.07 -11.53
C SER A 150 5.15 -20.48 -10.96
N TYR A 151 5.13 -19.15 -10.93
CA TYR A 151 4.27 -18.20 -10.20
C TYR A 151 2.74 -18.26 -10.45
N GLU A 152 2.17 -19.41 -10.81
CA GLU A 152 0.72 -19.57 -10.95
C GLU A 152 0.20 -20.55 -9.89
N GLY A 153 -0.29 -19.99 -8.79
CA GLY A 153 -1.06 -20.64 -7.73
C GLY A 153 -0.55 -20.28 -6.33
N GLU A 154 -1.18 -19.23 -5.79
CA GLU A 154 -1.29 -18.83 -4.37
C GLU A 154 -0.02 -19.01 -3.50
N PRO A 155 1.06 -18.25 -3.75
CA PRO A 155 2.08 -18.07 -2.73
C PRO A 155 1.47 -17.28 -1.57
N TYR A 156 1.31 -17.94 -0.42
CA TYR A 156 0.93 -17.25 0.80
C TYR A 156 2.18 -16.67 1.42
N TRP A 157 2.23 -15.34 1.48
CA TRP A 157 3.33 -14.63 2.09
C TRP A 157 3.07 -14.45 3.59
N ALA A 158 4.15 -14.40 4.35
CA ALA A 158 4.10 -14.07 5.75
C ALA A 158 4.81 -12.74 5.99
N PRO A 159 4.12 -11.69 6.45
CA PRO A 159 4.79 -10.49 6.91
C PRO A 159 5.72 -10.85 8.08
N GLN A 160 6.94 -10.34 8.05
CA GLN A 160 7.93 -10.62 9.08
C GLN A 160 7.95 -9.51 10.13
N GLU A 161 7.64 -9.86 11.38
CA GLU A 161 8.04 -9.02 12.51
C GLU A 161 9.49 -9.33 12.87
N LEU A 162 10.33 -8.30 12.78
CA LEU A 162 11.59 -7.96 13.45
C LEU A 162 12.63 -9.00 13.88
N ASN A 163 12.31 -10.25 14.14
CA ASN A 163 13.25 -11.26 14.61
C ASN A 163 12.73 -12.67 14.34
N ASN A 164 12.71 -13.09 13.08
CA ASN A 164 12.50 -14.48 12.69
C ASN A 164 11.04 -14.93 12.79
N GLY A 165 10.49 -15.40 11.66
CA GLY A 165 9.07 -15.75 11.56
C GLY A 165 8.76 -17.07 12.27
N THR A 166 7.80 -17.07 13.21
CA THR A 166 7.26 -18.30 13.79
C THR A 166 5.84 -18.51 13.30
N PHE A 167 5.64 -19.52 12.46
CA PHE A 167 4.37 -19.78 11.81
C PHE A 167 3.77 -21.09 12.28
N SER A 168 2.45 -21.09 12.51
CA SER A 168 1.71 -22.32 12.76
C SER A 168 1.16 -22.84 11.44
N LEU A 169 1.54 -24.06 11.05
CA LEU A 169 1.14 -24.65 9.77
C LEU A 169 0.45 -26.00 10.02
N ALA A 170 -0.53 -26.32 9.17
CA ALA A 170 -1.12 -27.64 9.19
C ALA A 170 -0.06 -28.71 8.83
N PRO A 171 -0.26 -29.99 9.20
CA PRO A 171 0.63 -31.05 8.76
C PRO A 171 0.63 -31.18 7.23
N GLY A 172 1.82 -31.24 6.63
CA GLY A 172 1.94 -31.26 5.17
C GLY A 172 3.39 -31.16 4.69
N ALA A 173 3.56 -31.30 3.37
CA ALA A 173 4.80 -31.02 2.68
C ALA A 173 4.77 -29.58 2.16
N TYR A 174 5.83 -28.82 2.42
CA TYR A 174 5.91 -27.40 2.11
C TYR A 174 7.18 -27.09 1.33
N ASN A 175 7.07 -26.13 0.42
CA ASN A 175 8.19 -25.41 -0.16
C ASN A 175 8.27 -24.03 0.48
N ILE A 176 9.49 -23.55 0.71
CA ILE A 176 9.77 -22.22 1.23
C ILE A 176 10.69 -21.50 0.26
N THR A 177 10.38 -20.24 -0.03
CA THR A 177 11.26 -19.30 -0.71
C THR A 177 11.39 -18.06 0.16
N VAL A 178 12.62 -17.61 0.32
CA VAL A 178 12.93 -16.40 1.05
C VAL A 178 13.68 -15.43 0.14
N GLU A 179 13.17 -14.21 0.05
CA GLU A 179 13.63 -13.19 -0.88
C GLU A 179 13.96 -11.89 -0.16
N LEU A 180 15.05 -11.25 -0.56
CA LEU A 180 15.44 -9.94 -0.06
C LEU A 180 16.32 -9.20 -1.09
N ALA A 181 15.92 -7.97 -1.43
CA ALA A 181 16.70 -7.10 -2.30
C ALA A 181 18.18 -7.03 -1.90
N GLY A 182 19.07 -7.21 -2.88
CA GLY A 182 20.52 -7.24 -2.66
C GLY A 182 21.09 -8.54 -2.10
N TYR A 183 20.30 -9.61 -1.99
CA TYR A 183 20.74 -10.95 -1.56
C TYR A 183 20.24 -12.03 -2.51
N ASP A 184 20.97 -13.15 -2.59
CA ASP A 184 20.51 -14.34 -3.31
C ASP A 184 19.26 -14.93 -2.62
N PRO A 185 18.19 -15.28 -3.37
CA PRO A 185 17.04 -15.97 -2.81
C PRO A 185 17.42 -17.33 -2.22
N GLU A 186 16.87 -17.65 -1.05
CA GLU A 186 17.04 -18.95 -0.39
C GLU A 186 15.79 -19.81 -0.62
N GLN A 187 15.97 -21.09 -0.98
CA GLN A 187 14.87 -22.00 -1.26
C GLN A 187 15.03 -23.33 -0.52
N GLY A 188 13.92 -23.92 -0.12
CA GLY A 188 13.92 -25.22 0.54
C GLY A 188 12.60 -25.96 0.47
N SER A 189 12.61 -27.17 1.00
CA SER A 189 11.41 -27.98 1.19
C SER A 189 11.50 -28.74 2.50
N PHE A 190 10.37 -28.88 3.18
CA PHE A 190 10.28 -29.63 4.43
C PHE A 190 8.93 -30.34 4.55
N THR A 191 8.88 -31.35 5.41
CA THR A 191 7.61 -32.00 5.83
C THR A 191 7.38 -31.70 7.29
N LEU A 192 6.16 -31.28 7.61
CA LEU A 192 5.74 -30.90 8.95
C LEU A 192 4.63 -31.84 9.42
N ASN A 193 4.78 -32.38 10.62
CA ASN A 193 3.76 -33.17 11.31
C ASN A 193 3.13 -32.36 12.46
N ALA A 194 1.95 -32.79 12.94
CA ALA A 194 1.31 -32.17 14.10
C ALA A 194 2.23 -32.25 15.34
N GLY A 195 2.39 -31.12 16.04
CA GLY A 195 3.26 -30.99 17.21
C GLY A 195 4.77 -30.96 16.89
N GLN A 196 5.16 -31.07 15.62
CA GLN A 196 6.56 -30.95 15.22
C GLN A 196 6.97 -29.47 15.11
N THR A 197 8.21 -29.18 15.47
CA THR A 197 8.88 -27.91 15.13
C THR A 197 9.93 -28.15 14.06
N VAL A 198 9.90 -27.36 12.99
CA VAL A 198 10.92 -27.31 11.93
C VAL A 198 11.57 -25.94 11.97
N THR A 199 12.88 -25.88 11.74
CA THR A 199 13.64 -24.62 11.70
C THR A 199 14.32 -24.47 10.34
N PHE A 200 14.06 -23.35 9.67
CA PHE A 200 14.77 -22.89 8.48
C PHE A 200 15.68 -21.74 8.90
N SER A 201 16.99 -21.93 8.89
CA SER A 201 17.93 -20.91 9.37
C SER A 201 19.23 -20.86 8.59
N GLY A 202 19.88 -19.69 8.61
CA GLY A 202 21.08 -19.43 7.83
C GLY A 202 21.40 -17.93 7.71
N ALA A 203 22.40 -17.61 6.90
CA ALA A 203 22.71 -16.24 6.50
C ALA A 203 22.56 -16.15 4.98
N MET A 204 21.77 -15.18 4.51
CA MET A 204 21.59 -14.97 3.07
C MET A 204 22.89 -14.45 2.45
N THR A 205 23.19 -14.90 1.24
CA THR A 205 24.40 -14.46 0.53
C THR A 205 24.15 -13.10 -0.12
N ALA A 206 24.92 -12.08 0.28
CA ALA A 206 24.80 -10.74 -0.30
C ALA A 206 25.19 -10.77 -1.79
N ASN A 207 24.31 -10.24 -2.64
CA ASN A 207 24.49 -10.14 -4.08
C ASN A 207 23.92 -8.81 -4.60
N SER A 208 24.78 -7.79 -4.67
CA SER A 208 24.41 -6.46 -5.15
C SER A 208 24.03 -6.42 -6.63
N ALA A 209 24.36 -7.46 -7.42
CA ALA A 209 24.00 -7.51 -8.84
C ALA A 209 22.51 -7.78 -9.08
N LEU A 210 21.80 -8.33 -8.08
CA LEU A 210 20.35 -8.50 -8.15
C LEU A 210 19.58 -7.20 -7.91
N GLY A 211 20.19 -6.22 -7.24
CA GLY A 211 19.56 -4.94 -6.93
C GLY A 211 18.23 -5.08 -6.18
N ILE A 212 17.26 -4.21 -6.49
CA ILE A 212 15.89 -4.31 -5.99
C ILE A 212 15.13 -5.34 -6.83
N TYR A 213 14.78 -6.48 -6.23
CA TYR A 213 13.83 -7.44 -6.79
C TYR A 213 12.74 -7.85 -5.78
N THR A 214 12.75 -7.26 -4.58
CA THR A 214 11.66 -7.30 -3.60
C THR A 214 11.33 -5.88 -3.16
N PRO A 215 10.16 -5.62 -2.58
CA PRO A 215 9.90 -4.38 -1.86
C PRO A 215 10.91 -4.12 -0.73
N LEU A 216 10.95 -2.87 -0.27
CA LEU A 216 11.80 -2.39 0.81
C LEU A 216 10.93 -2.04 2.02
N TYR A 217 10.76 -3.01 2.92
CA TYR A 217 9.87 -2.87 4.08
C TYR A 217 10.66 -2.65 5.37
N VAL A 218 10.22 -1.69 6.17
CA VAL A 218 10.81 -1.32 7.46
C VAL A 218 9.70 -1.01 8.46
N TRP A 219 9.65 -1.78 9.53
CA TRP A 219 8.68 -1.68 10.62
C TRP A 219 9.20 -0.86 11.81
N ASN A 220 10.53 -0.75 11.92
CA ASN A 220 11.18 0.12 12.90
C ASN A 220 12.58 0.50 12.45
N ASN A 221 13.24 1.38 13.22
CA ASN A 221 14.54 1.90 12.87
C ASN A 221 15.66 0.85 12.70
N ASP A 222 15.59 -0.29 13.41
CA ASP A 222 16.66 -1.29 13.40
C ASP A 222 16.72 -2.03 12.05
N GLN A 223 15.59 -2.08 11.34
CA GLN A 223 15.45 -2.75 10.05
C GLN A 223 16.02 -1.96 8.87
N PHE A 224 16.32 -0.66 9.02
CA PHE A 224 16.95 0.10 7.93
C PHE A 224 18.33 -0.45 7.57
N ALA A 225 19.09 -0.97 8.55
CA ALA A 225 20.42 -1.51 8.29
C ALA A 225 20.39 -2.69 7.31
N GLY A 226 19.31 -3.47 7.30
CA GLY A 226 19.15 -4.62 6.39
C GLY A 226 18.94 -4.24 4.92
N ILE A 227 18.43 -3.03 4.65
CA ILE A 227 18.11 -2.53 3.30
C ILE A 227 18.98 -1.35 2.85
N SER A 228 19.88 -0.86 3.71
CA SER A 228 20.74 0.29 3.44
C SER A 228 22.13 -0.14 2.99
N THR A 229 22.72 0.68 2.13
CA THR A 229 24.10 0.50 1.67
C THR A 229 25.15 1.04 2.65
N SER A 230 24.75 2.02 3.46
CA SER A 230 25.59 2.66 4.49
C SER A 230 24.73 3.50 5.44
N GLY A 231 25.38 4.12 6.43
CA GLY A 231 24.72 4.99 7.42
C GLY A 231 24.39 4.28 8.72
N ASN A 232 23.95 5.06 9.71
CA ASN A 232 23.51 4.55 11.02
C ASN A 232 22.19 5.19 11.50
N GLY A 233 21.47 5.87 10.60
CA GLY A 233 20.16 6.44 10.90
C GLY A 233 20.18 7.75 11.69
N THR A 234 21.33 8.40 11.85
CA THR A 234 21.42 9.72 12.50
C THR A 234 21.38 10.86 11.47
N PRO A 235 20.94 12.09 11.81
CA PRO A 235 20.92 13.19 10.85
C PRO A 235 22.26 13.51 10.19
N GLY A 236 23.38 13.28 10.89
CA GLY A 236 24.73 13.47 10.35
C GLY A 236 25.31 12.26 9.62
N ASN A 237 24.67 11.10 9.72
CA ASN A 237 25.05 9.86 9.04
C ASN A 237 23.79 9.02 8.73
N PRO A 238 22.90 9.55 7.87
CA PRO A 238 21.61 8.93 7.63
C PRO A 238 21.78 7.62 6.86
N TYR A 239 20.84 6.71 7.03
CA TYR A 239 20.79 5.48 6.24
C TYR A 239 20.67 5.82 4.76
N GLN A 240 21.56 5.26 3.94
CA GLN A 240 21.60 5.48 2.49
C GLN A 240 20.98 4.30 1.76
N ILE A 241 19.82 4.52 1.16
CA ILE A 241 19.15 3.59 0.27
C ILE A 241 19.35 4.12 -1.15
N PHE A 242 20.32 3.53 -1.83
CA PHE A 242 20.59 3.76 -3.24
C PHE A 242 20.60 2.39 -3.91
N ASN A 243 19.78 2.20 -4.93
CA ASN A 243 19.74 0.91 -5.59
C ASN A 243 19.23 1.02 -7.02
N THR A 244 19.61 0.04 -7.83
CA THR A 244 19.08 -0.14 -9.18
C THR A 244 18.10 -1.29 -9.17
N GLN A 245 17.16 -1.30 -10.11
CA GLN A 245 16.30 -2.44 -10.38
C GLN A 245 16.72 -3.07 -11.72
N PRO A 246 17.69 -3.99 -11.73
CA PRO A 246 18.16 -4.63 -12.96
C PRO A 246 17.16 -5.65 -13.52
N TYR A 247 16.27 -6.16 -12.68
CA TYR A 247 15.23 -7.14 -13.03
C TYR A 247 13.87 -6.69 -12.52
N LEU A 248 12.80 -7.09 -13.21
CA LEU A 248 11.45 -6.89 -12.69
C LEU A 248 11.27 -7.62 -11.36
N MET A 249 10.53 -7.01 -10.44
CA MET A 249 10.07 -7.74 -9.26
C MET A 249 9.20 -8.93 -9.69
N PRO A 250 9.31 -10.09 -9.01
CA PRO A 250 8.49 -11.25 -9.30
C PRO A 250 6.99 -10.95 -9.18
N SER A 251 6.17 -11.70 -9.93
CA SER A 251 4.75 -11.37 -10.07
C SER A 251 3.91 -11.51 -8.80
N VAL A 252 4.45 -12.14 -7.74
CA VAL A 252 3.81 -12.14 -6.42
C VAL A 252 3.63 -10.73 -5.87
N PHE A 253 4.55 -9.81 -6.17
CA PHE A 253 4.44 -8.42 -5.71
C PHE A 253 3.45 -7.61 -6.57
N GLY A 254 2.99 -8.15 -7.71
CA GLY A 254 1.94 -7.58 -8.55
C GLY A 254 0.53 -8.04 -8.19
N PHE A 255 0.32 -8.69 -7.04
CA PHE A 255 -1.01 -9.05 -6.57
C PHE A 255 -1.83 -7.83 -6.14
N PHE A 256 -3.14 -7.93 -6.37
CA PHE A 256 -4.14 -6.98 -5.91
C PHE A 256 -5.31 -7.70 -5.24
N ASN A 257 -6.06 -6.97 -4.41
CA ASN A 257 -7.25 -7.50 -3.74
C ASN A 257 -8.49 -7.50 -4.67
N ASP A 258 -9.64 -7.94 -4.18
CA ASP A 258 -10.88 -8.05 -4.97
C ASP A 258 -11.40 -6.70 -5.50
N TYR A 259 -10.88 -5.58 -4.98
CA TYR A 259 -11.14 -4.21 -5.43
C TYR A 259 -10.00 -3.64 -6.29
N THR A 260 -9.09 -4.48 -6.78
CA THR A 260 -7.96 -4.09 -7.64
C THR A 260 -6.95 -3.13 -7.00
N PHE A 261 -6.96 -2.98 -5.66
CA PHE A 261 -5.91 -2.27 -4.94
C PHE A 261 -4.68 -3.15 -4.79
N PRO A 262 -3.46 -2.59 -4.90
CA PRO A 262 -2.24 -3.38 -4.72
C PRO A 262 -2.16 -3.94 -3.30
N VAL A 263 -1.68 -5.18 -3.18
CA VAL A 263 -1.37 -5.79 -1.87
C VAL A 263 -0.03 -5.31 -1.32
N TYR A 264 0.89 -4.91 -2.21
CA TYR A 264 2.25 -4.50 -1.83
C TYR A 264 2.54 -3.06 -2.26
N TYR A 265 3.29 -2.36 -1.42
CA TYR A 265 4.02 -1.16 -1.81
C TYR A 265 5.44 -1.55 -2.26
N SER A 266 6.12 -0.68 -2.98
CA SER A 266 7.54 -0.86 -3.30
C SER A 266 8.43 -0.49 -2.13
N VAL A 267 8.07 0.58 -1.43
CA VAL A 267 8.74 1.06 -0.23
C VAL A 267 7.66 1.28 0.82
N PHE A 268 7.86 0.65 1.97
CA PHE A 268 6.93 0.78 3.08
C PHE A 268 7.70 0.99 4.36
N PHE A 269 7.59 2.18 4.94
CA PHE A 269 8.21 2.51 6.22
C PHE A 269 7.12 2.87 7.22
N TRP A 270 7.15 2.23 8.39
CA TRP A 270 6.12 2.38 9.40
C TRP A 270 6.71 2.81 10.74
N ASN A 271 6.16 3.87 11.34
CA ASN A 271 6.50 4.40 12.67
C ASN A 271 8.01 4.48 12.94
N THR A 272 8.75 5.05 11.99
CA THR A 272 10.20 5.24 12.09
C THR A 272 10.57 6.70 12.29
N ASN A 273 11.72 6.96 12.91
CA ASN A 273 12.25 8.33 13.05
C ASN A 273 13.76 8.42 12.79
N ALA A 274 14.39 7.32 12.36
CA ALA A 274 15.76 7.35 11.87
C ALA A 274 15.85 8.26 10.63
N SER A 275 16.99 8.93 10.47
CA SER A 275 17.26 9.71 9.27
C SER A 275 17.64 8.79 8.10
N VAL A 276 16.89 8.91 7.01
CA VAL A 276 16.99 8.01 5.84
C VAL A 276 17.01 8.83 4.56
N VAL A 277 17.77 8.34 3.59
CA VAL A 277 17.89 8.93 2.26
C VAL A 277 17.63 7.85 1.24
N LEU A 278 16.53 7.96 0.52
CA LEU A 278 16.26 7.25 -0.71
C LEU A 278 16.74 8.14 -1.85
N SER A 279 17.77 7.72 -2.58
CA SER A 279 18.31 8.52 -3.68
C SER A 279 18.36 7.75 -4.98
N ASN A 280 18.00 8.43 -6.07
CA ASN A 280 18.00 7.85 -7.42
C ASN A 280 17.21 6.53 -7.48
N MET A 281 16.03 6.49 -6.84
CA MET A 281 15.23 5.28 -6.80
C MET A 281 14.70 4.93 -8.20
N PRO A 282 14.63 3.64 -8.55
CA PRO A 282 14.06 3.20 -9.82
C PRO A 282 12.52 3.27 -9.80
N ALA A 283 11.88 2.91 -10.92
CA ALA A 283 10.42 2.88 -11.03
C ALA A 283 9.72 1.86 -10.12
N MET A 284 10.46 0.88 -9.60
CA MET A 284 9.93 -0.19 -8.75
C MET A 284 8.88 -1.04 -9.48
N THR A 285 9.23 -1.51 -10.67
CA THR A 285 8.36 -2.26 -11.58
C THR A 285 8.25 -3.73 -11.18
N THR A 286 7.02 -4.25 -11.15
CA THR A 286 6.71 -5.66 -10.94
C THR A 286 6.03 -6.27 -12.15
N SER A 287 6.20 -7.58 -12.34
CA SER A 287 5.39 -8.34 -13.30
C SER A 287 3.97 -8.49 -12.77
N MET A 288 2.97 -8.44 -13.65
CA MET A 288 1.58 -8.69 -13.24
C MET A 288 1.23 -10.18 -13.43
N PRO A 289 0.56 -10.83 -12.47
CA PRO A 289 0.24 -12.26 -12.57
C PRO A 289 -1.05 -12.56 -13.36
N TYR A 290 -1.73 -11.54 -13.90
CA TYR A 290 -3.06 -11.68 -14.49
C TYR A 290 -3.12 -11.29 -15.98
N LEU A 291 -3.71 -12.15 -16.81
CA LEU A 291 -3.78 -12.01 -18.26
C LEU A 291 -4.52 -10.74 -18.72
N TYR A 292 -5.47 -10.24 -17.93
CA TYR A 292 -6.32 -9.08 -18.29
C TYR A 292 -5.75 -7.73 -17.89
N PHE A 293 -4.56 -7.70 -17.30
CA PHE A 293 -3.88 -6.48 -16.87
C PHE A 293 -2.65 -6.21 -17.74
N PRO A 294 -2.04 -5.01 -17.64
CA PRO A 294 -0.76 -4.75 -18.28
C PRO A 294 0.26 -5.80 -17.82
N THR A 295 1.25 -6.12 -18.65
CA THR A 295 2.26 -7.14 -18.28
C THR A 295 3.10 -6.76 -17.07
N THR A 296 3.18 -5.46 -16.78
CA THR A 296 3.96 -4.89 -15.68
C THR A 296 3.24 -3.69 -15.08
N ASN A 297 3.52 -3.40 -13.81
CA ASN A 297 3.07 -2.18 -13.13
C ASN A 297 4.16 -1.67 -12.19
N ASP A 298 4.07 -0.39 -11.80
CA ASP A 298 4.97 0.21 -10.82
C ASP A 298 4.29 0.24 -9.45
N LEU A 299 5.02 -0.15 -8.40
CA LEU A 299 4.51 -0.16 -7.04
C LEU A 299 4.82 1.17 -6.32
N GLY A 300 3.83 1.74 -5.63
CA GLY A 300 3.96 3.03 -4.94
C GLY A 300 4.72 2.96 -3.61
N TYR A 301 4.95 4.11 -2.99
CA TYR A 301 5.66 4.28 -1.73
C TYR A 301 4.65 4.66 -0.63
N LEU A 302 4.72 4.03 0.54
CA LEU A 302 3.94 4.41 1.72
C LEU A 302 4.87 4.69 2.90
N LEU A 303 4.91 5.94 3.32
CA LEU A 303 5.67 6.39 4.49
C LEU A 303 4.70 6.75 5.61
N GLU A 304 4.39 5.79 6.47
CA GLU A 304 3.37 5.89 7.52
C GLU A 304 3.99 6.15 8.90
N GLY A 305 3.59 7.23 9.56
CA GLY A 305 4.09 7.63 10.88
C GLY A 305 5.61 7.89 10.90
N THR A 306 6.19 8.25 9.75
CA THR A 306 7.64 8.38 9.62
C THR A 306 8.14 9.80 9.91
N SER A 307 9.43 9.92 10.19
CA SER A 307 10.10 11.21 10.25
C SER A 307 11.55 11.15 9.78
N ASN A 308 12.06 12.27 9.24
CA ASN A 308 13.42 12.41 8.75
C ASN A 308 13.73 11.51 7.54
N VAL A 309 12.78 11.37 6.61
CA VAL A 309 12.98 10.65 5.33
C VAL A 309 13.22 11.65 4.19
N ALA A 310 14.25 11.44 3.38
CA ALA A 310 14.48 12.18 2.15
C ALA A 310 14.35 11.25 0.96
N LEU A 311 13.44 11.53 0.04
CA LEU A 311 13.39 10.94 -1.30
C LEU A 311 13.90 11.98 -2.28
N VAL A 312 14.99 11.66 -2.99
CA VAL A 312 15.68 12.65 -3.82
C VAL A 312 16.23 12.10 -5.13
N ASN A 313 16.22 12.95 -6.16
CA ASN A 313 16.86 12.71 -7.47
C ASN A 313 16.38 11.44 -8.20
N SER A 314 15.16 10.98 -7.94
CA SER A 314 14.58 9.79 -8.55
C SER A 314 13.85 10.17 -9.82
N THR A 315 14.23 9.61 -10.98
CA THR A 315 13.76 10.09 -12.29
C THR A 315 12.54 9.33 -12.84
N GLN A 316 12.06 8.31 -12.12
CA GLN A 316 11.03 7.40 -12.62
C GLN A 316 10.02 7.03 -11.54
N ILE A 317 9.76 7.90 -10.56
CA ILE A 317 8.73 7.60 -9.55
C ILE A 317 7.39 7.44 -10.27
N SER A 318 6.78 6.29 -10.09
CA SER A 318 5.42 6.02 -10.53
C SER A 318 4.71 5.18 -9.47
N GLY A 319 3.50 4.77 -9.76
CA GLY A 319 2.66 4.05 -8.80
C GLY A 319 1.64 3.18 -9.52
N TRP A 320 0.77 2.58 -8.71
CA TRP A 320 -0.20 1.63 -9.19
C TRP A 320 -1.23 2.31 -10.10
N PHE A 321 -1.37 1.85 -11.36
CA PHE A 321 -2.52 2.26 -12.16
C PHE A 321 -3.82 1.85 -11.45
N THR A 322 -4.81 2.73 -11.43
CA THR A 322 -6.12 2.43 -10.84
C THR A 322 -7.12 2.05 -11.93
N SER A 323 -7.96 1.05 -11.66
CA SER A 323 -9.18 0.83 -12.44
C SER A 323 -10.30 1.71 -11.85
N ASN A 324 -11.53 1.70 -12.37
CA ASN A 324 -12.64 2.61 -12.04
C ASN A 324 -13.06 2.73 -10.54
N VAL A 325 -12.31 2.15 -9.61
CA VAL A 325 -12.53 2.09 -8.17
C VAL A 325 -12.26 3.43 -7.48
N ASP A 326 -11.36 4.27 -8.02
CA ASP A 326 -11.13 5.63 -7.51
C ASP A 326 -12.25 6.63 -7.91
N ASN A 327 -13.28 6.17 -8.65
CA ASN A 327 -14.48 6.97 -8.95
C ASN A 327 -15.57 6.87 -7.86
N SER A 328 -15.31 6.21 -6.73
CA SER A 328 -16.37 5.85 -5.78
C SER A 328 -16.74 6.93 -4.74
N PHE A 329 -16.99 8.19 -5.14
CA PHE A 329 -17.78 9.18 -4.36
C PHE A 329 -18.24 10.33 -5.30
N ALA A 330 -19.51 10.61 -5.63
CA ALA A 330 -20.81 10.02 -5.37
C ALA A 330 -21.76 10.32 -6.55
N ALA A 331 -22.63 9.37 -6.92
CA ALA A 331 -23.75 9.56 -7.85
C ALA A 331 -24.84 10.55 -7.35
N ASN A 332 -24.65 11.17 -6.17
CA ASN A 332 -25.64 12.02 -5.50
C ASN A 332 -25.30 13.52 -5.53
N GLY A 333 -24.36 13.97 -6.36
CA GLY A 333 -24.08 15.40 -6.51
C GLY A 333 -23.42 16.05 -5.28
N ALA A 334 -22.72 15.26 -4.46
CA ALA A 334 -21.79 15.82 -3.48
C ALA A 334 -20.62 16.46 -4.24
N PRO A 335 -20.23 17.72 -3.94
CA PRO A 335 -19.29 18.51 -4.74
C PRO A 335 -17.83 18.03 -4.70
N PHE A 336 -17.55 16.90 -4.05
CA PHE A 336 -16.19 16.40 -3.83
C PHE A 336 -15.99 15.07 -4.57
N ASN A 337 -16.03 15.17 -5.89
CA ASN A 337 -15.58 14.11 -6.81
C ASN A 337 -14.05 14.29 -6.95
N GLY A 338 -13.26 13.49 -6.23
CA GLY A 338 -11.79 13.65 -6.23
C GLY A 338 -11.09 13.28 -4.92
N ASN A 339 -11.64 12.32 -4.16
CA ASN A 339 -10.86 11.70 -3.10
C ASN A 339 -10.06 10.57 -3.73
N TYR A 340 -8.76 10.80 -3.91
CA TYR A 340 -7.82 9.86 -4.49
C TYR A 340 -7.34 8.97 -3.36
N TYR A 341 -7.91 7.77 -3.21
CA TYR A 341 -7.58 6.90 -2.08
C TYR A 341 -6.53 5.87 -2.49
N GLY A 342 -5.35 5.94 -1.87
CA GLY A 342 -4.39 4.82 -1.81
C GLY A 342 -3.64 4.48 -3.10
N THR A 343 -3.77 5.29 -4.16
CA THR A 343 -3.14 5.04 -5.47
C THR A 343 -2.00 6.03 -5.78
N PHE A 344 -1.50 6.73 -4.77
CA PHE A 344 -0.38 7.66 -4.91
C PHE A 344 0.91 6.91 -5.24
N SER A 345 1.71 7.51 -6.12
CA SER A 345 3.08 7.06 -6.37
C SER A 345 3.91 7.17 -5.09
N VAL A 346 3.70 8.23 -4.31
CA VAL A 346 4.25 8.38 -2.95
C VAL A 346 3.15 8.91 -2.02
N GLN A 347 2.88 8.20 -0.94
CA GLN A 347 1.99 8.63 0.13
C GLN A 347 2.81 8.90 1.41
N LEU A 348 2.71 10.14 1.90
CA LEU A 348 3.14 10.53 3.23
C LEU A 348 1.92 10.49 4.15
N TRP A 349 1.92 9.60 5.14
CA TRP A 349 0.80 9.42 6.05
C TRP A 349 1.25 9.64 7.49
N ASN A 350 0.74 10.65 8.16
CA ASN A 350 1.22 11.12 9.47
C ASN A 350 2.75 11.31 9.49
N ALA A 351 3.35 11.65 8.34
CA ALA A 351 4.79 11.81 8.20
C ALA A 351 5.18 13.25 8.50
N THR A 352 6.35 13.44 9.12
CA THR A 352 6.85 14.78 9.44
C THR A 352 8.30 14.92 9.06
N LYS A 353 8.76 16.15 8.76
CA LYS A 353 10.18 16.39 8.49
C LYS A 353 10.70 15.56 7.31
N THR A 354 9.85 15.37 6.30
CA THR A 354 10.19 14.63 5.08
C THR A 354 10.63 15.60 4.00
N LEU A 355 11.65 15.23 3.22
CA LEU A 355 12.07 15.95 2.02
C LEU A 355 11.73 15.12 0.78
N ILE A 356 10.93 15.65 -0.12
CA ILE A 356 10.71 15.11 -1.47
C ILE A 356 11.33 16.11 -2.44
N ALA A 357 12.44 15.77 -3.10
CA ALA A 357 13.15 16.76 -3.90
C ALA A 357 13.89 16.27 -5.15
N ASN A 358 13.78 17.06 -6.22
CA ASN A 358 14.37 16.76 -7.53
C ASN A 358 13.92 15.41 -8.10
N ASP A 359 12.74 14.94 -7.74
CA ASP A 359 12.18 13.72 -8.29
C ASP A 359 11.31 14.01 -9.52
N THR A 360 11.16 13.01 -10.40
CA THR A 360 10.21 13.02 -11.51
C THR A 360 9.13 11.99 -11.25
N PHE A 361 7.90 12.49 -11.05
CA PHE A 361 6.69 11.72 -10.90
C PHE A 361 6.02 11.53 -12.27
N ARG A 362 5.95 10.27 -12.70
CA ARG A 362 5.24 9.81 -13.89
C ARG A 362 3.83 9.41 -13.47
N THR A 363 2.94 10.38 -13.45
CA THR A 363 1.61 10.25 -12.86
C THR A 363 0.64 9.59 -13.84
N GLN A 364 0.13 8.41 -13.45
CA GLN A 364 -1.03 7.76 -14.07
C GLN A 364 -2.31 8.05 -13.26
N ALA A 365 -2.30 7.65 -11.98
CA ALA A 365 -3.35 7.95 -11.01
C ALA A 365 -3.05 9.24 -10.23
N ALA A 366 -2.22 9.14 -9.19
CA ALA A 366 -1.81 10.27 -8.36
C ALA A 366 -0.30 10.26 -8.06
N GLY A 367 0.31 11.44 -7.98
CA GLY A 367 1.75 11.61 -7.80
C GLY A 367 2.14 11.53 -6.33
N LEU A 368 1.91 12.61 -5.58
CA LEU A 368 2.28 12.74 -4.17
C LEU A 368 1.06 13.04 -3.28
N GLY A 369 0.89 12.27 -2.21
CA GLY A 369 -0.13 12.50 -1.17
C GLY A 369 0.50 12.93 0.14
N LEU A 370 0.00 14.01 0.74
CA LEU A 370 0.35 14.50 2.08
C LEU A 370 -0.91 14.40 2.96
N GLN A 371 -0.85 13.61 4.02
CA GLN A 371 -2.00 13.37 4.90
C GLN A 371 -1.62 13.20 6.38
N GLY A 372 -2.24 14.00 7.26
CA GLY A 372 -2.16 13.90 8.73
C GLY A 372 -0.83 14.31 9.38
N GLY A 373 0.21 14.55 8.59
CA GLY A 373 1.55 15.02 8.94
C GLY A 373 1.70 16.55 8.97
N THR A 374 2.97 17.00 9.01
CA THR A 374 3.35 18.42 8.93
C THR A 374 4.86 18.61 8.76
N ASN A 375 5.28 19.82 8.39
CA ASN A 375 6.69 20.23 8.27
C ASN A 375 7.47 19.36 7.26
N ASN A 376 6.79 18.96 6.20
CA ASN A 376 7.39 18.32 5.03
C ASN A 376 7.81 19.41 4.02
N THR A 377 8.82 19.12 3.22
CA THR A 377 9.32 20.00 2.14
C THR A 377 9.25 19.28 0.81
N VAL A 378 8.54 19.87 -0.15
CA VAL A 378 8.41 19.37 -1.53
C VAL A 378 9.04 20.39 -2.47
N TRP A 379 10.17 20.05 -3.06
CA TRP A 379 10.99 21.02 -3.81
C TRP A 379 11.60 20.49 -5.10
N GLY A 380 11.51 21.24 -6.19
CA GLY A 380 12.25 20.89 -7.42
C GLY A 380 11.72 19.65 -8.15
N ASN A 381 10.55 19.12 -7.75
CA ASN A 381 9.99 17.92 -8.36
C ASN A 381 9.28 18.24 -9.68
N THR A 382 9.24 17.28 -10.58
CA THR A 382 8.49 17.35 -11.85
C THR A 382 7.36 16.33 -11.83
N PHE A 383 6.11 16.80 -11.91
CA PHE A 383 4.92 15.97 -12.05
C PHE A 383 4.46 16.02 -13.49
N VAL A 384 4.45 14.89 -14.18
CA VAL A 384 4.05 14.79 -15.58
C VAL A 384 3.02 13.69 -15.78
N MET A 385 1.99 14.00 -16.57
CA MET A 385 1.05 12.97 -17.03
C MET A 385 1.78 12.00 -17.96
N VAL A 386 1.60 10.71 -17.72
CA VAL A 386 2.06 9.66 -18.65
C VAL A 386 0.89 8.85 -19.19
N PRO A 387 1.04 8.23 -20.38
CA PRO A 387 -0.02 7.39 -20.94
C PRO A 387 -0.39 6.23 -19.99
N GLU A 388 -1.66 5.83 -20.07
CA GLU A 388 -2.15 4.61 -19.45
C GLU A 388 -1.32 3.39 -19.89
N PRO A 389 -1.12 2.41 -19.00
CA PRO A 389 -0.40 1.20 -19.36
C PRO A 389 -1.18 0.43 -20.42
N ALA A 390 -0.47 -0.22 -21.33
CA ALA A 390 -1.10 -0.96 -22.42
C ALA A 390 -1.68 -2.29 -21.91
N PHE A 391 -2.98 -2.49 -22.10
CA PHE A 391 -3.68 -3.72 -21.75
C PHE A 391 -3.65 -4.72 -22.92
N SER A 392 -3.44 -5.99 -22.63
CA SER A 392 -3.27 -7.09 -23.62
C SER A 392 -4.56 -7.43 -24.38
N SER A 393 -5.73 -7.09 -23.82
CA SER A 393 -7.04 -7.31 -24.42
C SER A 393 -7.95 -6.13 -24.10
N VAL A 394 -8.78 -5.74 -25.07
CA VAL A 394 -9.76 -4.67 -24.90
C VAL A 394 -10.80 -5.15 -23.89
N VAL A 395 -10.59 -4.88 -22.61
CA VAL A 395 -11.65 -5.02 -21.61
C VAL A 395 -12.64 -3.89 -21.88
N THR A 396 -13.58 -4.12 -22.81
CA THR A 396 -14.67 -3.19 -23.13
C THR A 396 -15.74 -3.12 -22.04
N GLY A 397 -15.53 -3.80 -20.91
CA GLY A 397 -16.41 -3.74 -19.75
C GLY A 397 -16.17 -2.44 -18.98
N ALA A 398 -17.23 -1.69 -18.72
CA ALA A 398 -17.21 -0.41 -17.97
C ALA A 398 -16.66 -0.51 -16.52
N GLY A 399 -16.16 -1.67 -16.08
CA GLY A 399 -15.60 -1.88 -14.74
C GLY A 399 -14.07 -1.85 -14.64
N ILE A 400 -13.34 -2.03 -15.75
CA ILE A 400 -11.85 -2.11 -15.73
C ILE A 400 -11.24 -1.14 -16.76
N ALA A 401 -11.90 -0.02 -17.04
CA ALA A 401 -11.29 1.01 -17.86
C ALA A 401 -10.16 1.66 -17.03
N PRO A 402 -8.94 1.77 -17.56
CA PRO A 402 -7.90 2.53 -16.90
C PRO A 402 -8.33 3.98 -16.74
N LEU A 403 -8.22 4.50 -15.53
CA LEU A 403 -8.60 5.86 -15.17
C LEU A 403 -7.34 6.73 -15.09
N ASN A 404 -7.10 7.54 -16.12
CA ASN A 404 -6.05 8.55 -16.10
C ASN A 404 -6.54 9.77 -15.33
N LEU A 405 -6.40 9.75 -14.00
CA LEU A 405 -6.69 10.92 -13.18
C LEU A 405 -5.60 11.97 -13.31
N SER A 406 -4.35 11.49 -13.40
CA SER A 406 -3.15 12.31 -13.43
C SER A 406 -3.23 13.49 -12.45
N LEU A 407 -3.34 13.20 -11.16
CA LEU A 407 -3.19 14.19 -10.08
C LEU A 407 -1.71 14.39 -9.73
N GLY A 408 -1.19 15.61 -9.77
CA GLY A 408 0.19 15.89 -9.36
C GLY A 408 0.41 15.70 -7.86
N LEU A 409 -0.22 16.54 -7.04
CA LEU A 409 -0.07 16.51 -5.57
C LEU A 409 -1.41 16.72 -4.86
N GLN A 410 -1.69 15.95 -3.81
CA GLN A 410 -2.79 16.24 -2.89
C GLN A 410 -2.28 16.47 -1.47
N ALA A 411 -2.69 17.59 -0.87
CA ALA A 411 -2.37 17.97 0.50
C ALA A 411 -3.64 18.04 1.36
N THR A 412 -3.76 17.13 2.31
CA THR A 412 -4.91 17.03 3.23
C THR A 412 -4.51 17.28 4.68
N GLU A 413 -3.39 17.97 4.86
CA GLU A 413 -2.79 18.36 6.13
C GLU A 413 -2.47 19.86 6.18
N SER A 414 -1.53 20.29 7.02
CA SER A 414 -1.09 21.68 7.06
C SER A 414 0.36 21.80 7.55
N GLY A 415 1.01 22.87 7.13
CA GLY A 415 2.33 23.27 7.65
C GLY A 415 3.50 22.79 6.80
N ASP A 416 3.24 22.28 5.60
CA ASP A 416 4.27 21.91 4.64
C ASP A 416 4.71 23.09 3.77
N VAL A 417 5.86 22.94 3.15
CA VAL A 417 6.45 23.91 2.22
C VAL A 417 6.61 23.28 0.84
N ILE A 418 5.86 23.78 -0.13
CA ILE A 418 5.76 23.22 -1.49
C ILE A 418 6.14 24.33 -2.47
N TYR A 419 7.36 24.29 -3.02
CA TYR A 419 7.83 25.34 -3.93
C TYR A 419 8.84 24.82 -4.94
N ASN A 420 9.01 25.54 -6.04
CA ASN A 420 9.91 25.21 -7.15
C ASN A 420 9.60 23.86 -7.82
N ASN A 421 8.36 23.38 -7.75
CA ASN A 421 7.94 22.17 -8.47
C ASN A 421 7.33 22.52 -9.83
N TYR A 422 7.39 21.58 -10.77
CA TYR A 422 6.81 21.69 -12.11
C TYR A 422 5.59 20.77 -12.21
N PHE A 423 4.39 21.34 -12.28
CA PHE A 423 3.14 20.61 -12.43
C PHE A 423 2.66 20.63 -13.88
N ALA A 424 2.70 19.48 -14.55
CA ALA A 424 2.19 19.25 -15.91
C ALA A 424 1.33 17.98 -15.94
N THR A 425 0.29 17.98 -15.10
CA THR A 425 -0.67 16.90 -14.90
C THR A 425 -2.08 17.44 -15.07
N THR A 426 -3.04 16.60 -15.49
CA THR A 426 -4.43 17.03 -15.75
C THR A 426 -5.07 17.77 -14.57
N THR A 427 -4.87 17.23 -13.35
CA THR A 427 -5.11 17.98 -12.11
C THR A 427 -3.75 18.31 -11.51
N THR A 428 -3.41 19.58 -11.36
CA THR A 428 -2.05 19.96 -10.92
C THR A 428 -1.85 19.67 -9.43
N ALA A 429 -2.71 20.24 -8.58
CA ALA A 429 -2.70 19.97 -7.16
C ALA A 429 -4.09 20.13 -6.50
N SER A 430 -4.27 19.51 -5.34
CA SER A 430 -5.51 19.59 -4.57
C SER A 430 -5.22 19.76 -3.07
N ALA A 431 -5.90 20.71 -2.43
CA ALA A 431 -5.95 20.88 -0.98
C ALA A 431 -7.41 21.11 -0.54
N PRO A 432 -8.20 20.01 -0.42
CA PRO A 432 -9.62 20.10 -0.13
C PRO A 432 -9.89 20.60 1.29
N PRO A 433 -11.05 21.24 1.59
CA PRO A 433 -11.35 21.82 2.89
C PRO A 433 -11.93 20.80 3.90
N PHE A 434 -11.48 19.55 3.86
CA PHE A 434 -11.96 18.49 4.75
C PHE A 434 -10.88 17.44 5.01
N ASN A 435 -11.06 16.72 6.09
CA ASN A 435 -10.28 15.57 6.46
C ASN A 435 -10.81 14.34 5.69
N LEU A 436 -9.94 13.68 4.91
CA LEU A 436 -10.33 12.56 4.05
C LEU A 436 -10.91 11.36 4.79
N TYR A 437 -10.60 11.20 6.08
CA TYR A 437 -11.03 10.06 6.90
C TYR A 437 -12.33 10.30 7.64
N THR A 438 -12.44 11.47 8.25
CA THR A 438 -13.60 11.80 9.10
C THR A 438 -14.70 12.53 8.32
N GLY A 439 -14.38 13.05 7.13
CA GLY A 439 -15.25 13.95 6.38
C GLY A 439 -15.46 15.31 7.06
N ALA A 440 -14.82 15.56 8.20
CA ALA A 440 -14.94 16.80 8.94
C ALA A 440 -14.28 17.95 8.16
N ILE A 441 -14.89 19.13 8.21
CA ILE A 441 -14.31 20.34 7.61
C ILE A 441 -12.97 20.65 8.29
N GLN A 442 -11.94 20.86 7.48
CA GLN A 442 -10.59 21.18 7.93
C GLN A 442 -10.01 22.27 7.04
N SER A 443 -9.22 23.17 7.62
CA SER A 443 -8.44 24.14 6.84
C SER A 443 -7.05 23.59 6.60
N ASN A 444 -6.80 23.17 5.37
CA ASN A 444 -5.50 22.66 4.95
C ASN A 444 -4.64 23.83 4.45
N LEU A 445 -3.70 24.29 5.28
CA LEU A 445 -2.89 25.48 5.07
C LEU A 445 -1.44 25.10 4.77
N GLU A 446 -1.15 24.94 3.48
CA GLU A 446 0.22 24.76 2.98
C GLU A 446 0.85 26.07 2.52
N LYS A 447 2.19 26.11 2.55
CA LYS A 447 2.96 27.17 1.92
C LYS A 447 3.35 26.74 0.51
N TRP A 448 2.54 27.12 -0.47
CA TRP A 448 2.77 26.86 -1.91
C TRP A 448 3.88 27.73 -2.53
N ASN A 449 4.55 28.53 -1.72
CA ASN A 449 5.68 29.34 -2.12
C ASN A 449 6.48 29.77 -0.89
N ILE A 450 7.72 30.20 -1.14
CA ILE A 450 8.53 31.00 -0.24
C ILE A 450 8.60 32.43 -0.78
N THR A 451 9.29 33.32 -0.05
CA THR A 451 9.68 34.61 -0.63
C THR A 451 10.60 34.36 -1.82
N PRO A 452 10.31 34.91 -3.03
CA PRO A 452 11.17 34.71 -4.19
C PRO A 452 12.61 35.11 -3.90
N THR A 453 13.54 34.22 -4.26
CA THR A 453 14.98 34.44 -4.14
C THR A 453 15.65 34.17 -5.49
N PRO A 454 16.88 34.69 -5.73
CA PRO A 454 17.66 34.29 -6.89
C PRO A 454 17.78 32.76 -7.00
N ALA A 455 17.75 32.22 -8.21
CA ALA A 455 17.96 30.78 -8.44
C ALA A 455 19.32 30.30 -7.89
N SER A 456 20.31 31.19 -7.78
CA SER A 456 21.62 30.90 -7.17
C SER A 456 21.62 30.81 -5.65
N THR A 457 20.53 31.19 -4.97
CA THR A 457 20.42 31.05 -3.51
C THR A 457 20.37 29.57 -3.15
N VAL A 458 21.07 29.19 -2.09
CA VAL A 458 21.00 27.84 -1.53
C VAL A 458 20.04 27.89 -0.34
N ASN A 459 18.90 27.23 -0.48
CA ASN A 459 17.97 26.97 0.60
C ASN A 459 18.24 25.57 1.18
N TYR A 460 17.68 25.30 2.34
CA TYR A 460 17.73 24.00 2.99
C TYR A 460 16.36 23.69 3.58
N ALA A 461 15.94 22.43 3.50
CA ALA A 461 14.83 21.97 4.32
C ALA A 461 15.27 21.96 5.78
N THR A 462 14.38 22.37 6.69
CA THR A 462 14.68 22.57 8.12
C THR A 462 15.38 21.36 8.75
N ASP A 463 14.95 20.16 8.39
CA ASP A 463 15.43 18.90 8.97
C ASP A 463 16.45 18.15 8.08
N PHE A 464 16.79 18.71 6.92
CA PHE A 464 17.85 18.22 6.03
C PHE A 464 18.85 19.33 5.68
N PRO A 465 19.61 19.85 6.66
CA PRO A 465 20.49 21.02 6.47
C PRO A 465 21.71 20.74 5.59
N TRP A 466 21.91 19.49 5.17
CA TRP A 466 23.01 19.06 4.32
C TRP A 466 22.57 18.76 2.88
N PHE A 467 21.28 18.89 2.56
CA PHE A 467 20.78 18.86 1.19
C PHE A 467 20.57 20.28 0.65
N PRO A 468 21.46 20.78 -0.23
CA PRO A 468 21.29 22.10 -0.83
C PRO A 468 20.14 22.11 -1.83
N LEU A 469 19.16 22.98 -1.60
CA LEU A 469 18.05 23.26 -2.51
C LEU A 469 18.39 24.54 -3.30
N THR A 470 18.86 24.39 -4.53
CA THR A 470 19.34 25.50 -5.35
C THR A 470 19.04 25.30 -6.83
N GLY A 471 18.83 26.40 -7.56
CA GLY A 471 18.37 26.40 -8.93
C GLY A 471 16.87 26.67 -9.03
N THR A 472 16.34 26.48 -10.23
CA THR A 472 14.92 26.68 -10.55
C THR A 472 14.50 25.64 -11.58
N ILE A 473 13.31 25.08 -11.41
CA ILE A 473 12.84 23.96 -12.25
C ILE A 473 12.55 24.38 -13.70
N ILE A 474 12.37 25.69 -13.94
CA ILE A 474 12.12 26.26 -15.28
C ILE A 474 13.31 27.06 -15.84
N HIS A 475 14.51 26.87 -15.28
CA HIS A 475 15.76 27.51 -15.74
C HIS A 475 15.74 29.05 -15.82
N ASN A 476 14.87 29.73 -15.07
CA ASN A 476 14.83 31.19 -14.99
C ASN A 476 15.80 31.77 -13.91
N GLY A 477 15.64 33.04 -13.56
CA GLY A 477 16.51 33.72 -12.59
C GLY A 477 16.12 33.54 -11.12
N THR A 478 14.99 32.92 -10.80
CA THR A 478 14.38 32.95 -9.46
C THR A 478 13.78 31.62 -9.04
N GLN A 479 13.83 31.31 -7.75
CA GLN A 479 13.04 30.25 -7.12
C GLN A 479 12.11 30.89 -6.08
N GLY A 480 10.90 30.35 -5.89
CA GLY A 480 9.95 31.01 -5.00
C GLY A 480 8.58 30.35 -4.94
N GLY A 481 7.89 30.20 -6.07
CA GLY A 481 6.65 29.42 -6.18
C GLY A 481 6.83 28.19 -7.06
N ASN A 482 5.75 27.65 -7.58
CA ASN A 482 5.73 26.48 -8.46
C ASN A 482 5.39 26.90 -9.90
N PHE A 483 5.78 26.07 -10.87
CA PHE A 483 5.29 26.17 -12.23
C PHE A 483 4.02 25.34 -12.38
N TRP A 484 3.00 25.91 -13.01
CA TRP A 484 1.73 25.25 -13.30
C TRP A 484 1.42 25.40 -14.78
N TRP A 485 1.24 24.29 -15.49
CA TRP A 485 1.07 24.29 -16.95
C TRP A 485 -0.19 25.04 -17.42
N ASP A 486 -1.20 25.12 -16.57
CA ASP A 486 -2.50 25.76 -16.77
C ASP A 486 -2.58 27.16 -16.11
N TYR A 487 -1.45 27.70 -15.61
CA TYR A 487 -1.44 29.04 -15.04
C TYR A 487 -1.59 30.12 -16.11
N GLY A 488 -2.62 30.94 -15.95
CA GLY A 488 -2.92 32.03 -16.85
C GLY A 488 -3.71 31.58 -18.08
N THR A 489 -4.05 32.55 -18.92
CA THR A 489 -4.78 32.31 -20.17
C THR A 489 -4.25 33.21 -21.26
N THR A 490 -4.67 33.01 -22.51
CA THR A 490 -4.33 33.93 -23.62
C THR A 490 -4.74 35.38 -23.32
N SER A 491 -5.82 35.61 -22.56
CA SER A 491 -6.30 36.95 -22.19
C SER A 491 -5.71 37.48 -20.89
N ASN A 492 -5.21 36.60 -20.01
CA ASN A 492 -4.48 36.96 -18.80
C ASN A 492 -3.26 36.02 -18.63
N PRO A 493 -2.16 36.25 -19.38
CA PRO A 493 -1.01 35.35 -19.38
C PRO A 493 -0.26 35.27 -18.05
N ILE A 494 -0.51 36.21 -17.14
CA ILE A 494 0.08 36.27 -15.80
C ILE A 494 -0.86 35.74 -14.72
N GLY A 495 -2.01 35.19 -15.10
CA GLY A 495 -2.99 34.56 -14.21
C GLY A 495 -3.52 35.46 -13.09
N THR A 496 -4.15 34.84 -12.10
CA THR A 496 -4.66 35.48 -10.87
C THR A 496 -3.80 35.03 -9.69
N ARG A 497 -3.65 35.89 -8.68
CA ARG A 497 -2.87 35.60 -7.46
C ARG A 497 -3.72 35.74 -6.20
N PRO A 498 -3.58 34.85 -5.20
CA PRO A 498 -2.82 33.59 -5.26
C PRO A 498 -3.36 32.67 -6.36
N TYR A 499 -2.50 31.92 -7.03
CA TYR A 499 -2.95 30.86 -7.94
C TYR A 499 -3.57 29.75 -7.11
N LYS A 500 -4.74 29.32 -7.56
CA LYS A 500 -5.46 28.18 -7.05
C LYS A 500 -5.84 27.31 -8.23
N GLU A 501 -5.55 26.02 -8.12
CA GLU A 501 -6.06 25.04 -9.09
C GLU A 501 -7.60 25.14 -9.12
N TYR A 502 -8.18 25.19 -10.32
CA TYR A 502 -9.62 25.33 -10.51
C TYR A 502 -10.17 24.19 -11.37
N ASN A 503 -11.07 23.38 -10.80
CA ASN A 503 -11.76 22.35 -11.56
C ASN A 503 -12.90 22.97 -12.37
N THR A 504 -12.68 23.15 -13.67
CA THR A 504 -13.67 23.75 -14.58
C THR A 504 -14.94 22.94 -14.75
N THR A 505 -14.88 21.61 -14.55
CA THR A 505 -16.05 20.72 -14.67
C THR A 505 -16.97 20.87 -13.48
N LEU A 506 -16.40 21.00 -12.28
CA LEU A 506 -17.13 21.13 -11.02
C LEU A 506 -17.40 22.59 -10.61
N GLY A 507 -16.66 23.52 -11.21
CA GLY A 507 -16.76 24.95 -10.92
C GLY A 507 -16.20 25.36 -9.56
N VAL A 508 -15.22 24.63 -9.02
CA VAL A 508 -14.69 24.82 -7.65
C VAL A 508 -13.16 24.89 -7.61
N ASP A 509 -12.63 25.68 -6.67
CA ASP A 509 -11.21 25.69 -6.32
C ASP A 509 -10.80 24.32 -5.75
N GLN A 510 -9.75 23.71 -6.28
CA GLN A 510 -9.15 22.50 -5.75
C GLN A 510 -8.11 22.81 -4.67
N ILE A 511 -7.46 23.98 -4.70
CA ILE A 511 -6.71 24.54 -3.56
C ILE A 511 -7.62 25.54 -2.86
N TYR A 512 -8.27 25.11 -1.77
CA TYR A 512 -9.33 25.90 -1.18
C TYR A 512 -8.79 27.07 -0.34
N TYR A 513 -7.79 26.79 0.50
CA TYR A 513 -7.15 27.77 1.37
C TYR A 513 -5.72 28.08 0.91
N GLY A 514 -5.33 29.35 0.99
CA GLY A 514 -4.04 29.82 0.49
C GLY A 514 -3.96 29.76 -1.04
N GLY A 515 -2.79 29.37 -1.53
CA GLY A 515 -2.45 29.25 -2.94
C GLY A 515 -1.03 29.76 -3.21
N ASP A 516 -0.57 29.66 -4.45
CA ASP A 516 0.77 30.11 -4.83
C ASP A 516 0.74 31.61 -5.17
N ASP A 517 1.33 32.43 -4.30
CA ASP A 517 1.40 33.89 -4.49
C ASP A 517 2.47 34.31 -5.53
N PHE A 518 3.42 33.42 -5.84
CA PHE A 518 4.53 33.69 -6.75
C PHE A 518 4.78 32.56 -7.77
N PRO A 519 3.78 32.21 -8.60
CA PRO A 519 3.96 31.17 -9.62
C PRO A 519 5.16 31.46 -10.52
N LEU A 520 5.90 30.41 -10.84
CA LEU A 520 6.99 30.44 -11.80
C LEU A 520 6.39 30.50 -13.22
N ILE A 521 6.87 31.44 -14.02
CA ILE A 521 6.43 31.65 -15.39
C ILE A 521 7.62 31.37 -16.32
N GLU A 522 7.43 30.47 -17.28
CA GLU A 522 8.41 30.24 -18.34
C GLU A 522 8.57 31.51 -19.19
N THR A 523 9.79 32.02 -19.29
CA THR A 523 10.10 33.15 -20.18
C THR A 523 10.27 32.66 -21.62
N ASN A 524 9.18 32.21 -22.25
CA ASN A 524 9.15 31.95 -23.70
C ASN A 524 8.86 33.26 -24.46
N TYR A 525 9.78 34.23 -24.40
CA TYR A 525 9.76 35.34 -25.35
C TYR A 525 10.58 34.94 -26.58
N THR A 526 9.88 34.56 -27.65
CA THR A 526 10.51 34.66 -28.99
C THR A 526 10.55 36.16 -29.30
N VAL A 527 11.74 36.74 -29.31
CA VAL A 527 11.94 38.09 -29.84
C VAL A 527 11.72 38.01 -31.34
N THR A 528 10.51 38.34 -31.80
CA THR A 528 10.25 38.63 -33.21
C THR A 528 10.70 40.03 -33.56
#